data_AF-A0A6V8P7E3-F1
#
_entry.id   AF-A0A6V8P7E3-F1
#
_cell.length_a   1.000
_cell.length_b   1.000
_cell.length_c   1.000
_cell.angle_alpha   90.00
_cell.angle_beta   90.00
_cell.angle_gamma   90.00
#
_symmetry.space_group_name_H-M   'P 1'
#
loop_
_entity.id
_entity.type
_entity.pdbx_description
1 polymer ?
#
loop_
_entity_poly.entity_id
_entity_poly.type
_entity_poly.pdbx_seq_one_letter_code
_entity_poly.pdbx_strand_id
1 'polypeptide(L)'
;MSGIPGSLVTQSGISNPRFPFVSIIIVNYNGRRWLGDCLSSLSSLDYPSDRYEVILVDNHSSDGSPALVKKHYPWVRIISSRRNLGFAGGNNLGIRSSRGEMVVLLNNDTVVDKKWLIALVERALETEKIGAVGSKLLFFYPHLPIHLSCRGGIPRDMGLSQDGRHLGFKLREVWLGGQNITQEVRLVQEFYSWEKDERGPFRWTASESLLALPLREDATEIPLILEVEPLLEEDEVIFSLDGLEIGRFRIQGCQKVELNLPLLEGRTDVYQRWLINSTGTILTPEVYAADRGFQSLDQGQFDRAEEVFGACGASVLIKKEMLEDVGLFEDKFFMYYEDVDLFWRARLRGWQIMYEPRSVVRHIHCGSSQEWSPLFTYHVLRNRLLMILRGGVAFPGVQILA
;
A
#
# COMPACT_ATOMS: atom_id res chain seq x y z
N MET A 1 20.49 64.11 23.69
CA MET A 1 21.77 63.36 23.68
C MET A 1 21.81 62.57 24.98
N SER A 2 21.93 61.26 25.06
CA SER A 2 22.28 60.22 24.09
C SER A 2 21.85 58.90 24.73
N GLY A 3 21.10 58.08 24.00
CA GLY A 3 20.78 56.71 24.42
C GLY A 3 21.98 55.78 24.27
N ILE A 4 21.97 54.71 25.05
CA ILE A 4 22.72 53.48 24.75
C ILE A 4 21.67 52.35 24.77
N PRO A 5 21.40 51.68 23.64
CA PRO A 5 20.51 50.53 23.59
C PRO A 5 21.29 49.24 23.84
N GLY A 6 20.78 48.35 24.70
CA GLY A 6 21.43 47.09 25.07
C GLY A 6 20.48 45.91 25.00
N SER A 7 20.56 45.20 23.87
CA SER A 7 20.14 43.82 23.59
C SER A 7 18.68 43.41 23.87
N LEU A 8 17.86 43.50 22.81
CA LEU A 8 16.80 42.52 22.56
C LEU A 8 17.47 41.18 22.25
N VAL A 9 17.50 40.29 23.24
CA VAL A 9 17.69 38.86 22.98
C VAL A 9 16.41 38.40 22.27
N THR A 10 16.48 38.27 20.94
CA THR A 10 15.45 37.56 20.18
C THR A 10 15.47 36.11 20.65
N GLN A 11 14.44 35.70 21.40
CA GLN A 11 14.18 34.27 21.64
C GLN A 11 13.89 33.62 20.29
N SER A 12 14.91 33.00 19.71
CA SER A 12 14.78 32.11 18.56
C SER A 12 14.16 30.80 19.01
N GLY A 13 12.97 30.49 18.48
CA GLY A 13 12.44 29.13 18.38
C GLY A 13 11.87 28.55 19.68
N ILE A 14 10.67 28.96 20.06
CA ILE A 14 9.85 28.15 20.97
C ILE A 14 9.43 26.90 20.18
N SER A 15 10.06 25.76 20.46
CA SER A 15 9.56 24.45 20.07
C SER A 15 8.14 24.32 20.59
N ASN A 16 7.14 24.21 19.71
CA ASN A 16 5.80 23.83 20.14
C ASN A 16 5.82 22.30 20.29
N PRO A 17 5.90 21.75 21.51
CA PRO A 17 6.07 20.31 21.71
C PRO A 17 4.92 19.49 21.11
N ARG A 18 3.76 20.12 20.90
CA ARG A 18 2.60 19.49 20.26
C ARG A 18 2.71 19.39 18.74
N PHE A 19 3.49 20.27 18.10
CA PHE A 19 3.62 20.34 16.65
C PHE A 19 5.10 20.48 16.27
N PRO A 20 5.93 19.42 16.39
CA PRO A 20 7.31 19.41 15.89
C PRO A 20 7.36 19.75 14.39
N PHE A 21 8.48 20.29 13.90
CA PHE A 21 8.59 20.58 12.47
C PHE A 21 8.76 19.27 11.69
N VAL A 22 7.90 19.02 10.71
CA VAL A 22 7.93 17.77 9.91
C VAL A 22 8.35 18.03 8.47
N SER A 23 9.27 17.23 7.94
CA SER A 23 9.59 17.24 6.51
C SER A 23 8.96 16.04 5.81
N ILE A 24 7.99 16.28 4.94
CA ILE A 24 7.34 15.26 4.11
C ILE A 24 8.17 15.09 2.84
N ILE A 25 8.63 13.87 2.58
CA ILE A 25 9.53 13.52 1.49
C ILE A 25 8.76 12.62 0.52
N ILE A 26 8.69 13.06 -0.73
CA ILE A 26 8.03 12.35 -1.82
C ILE A 26 9.05 12.07 -2.89
N VAL A 27 9.38 10.79 -3.11
CA VAL A 27 10.24 10.37 -4.23
C VAL A 27 9.39 10.21 -5.47
N ASN A 28 9.81 10.79 -6.58
CA ASN A 28 9.09 10.73 -7.85
C ASN A 28 10.01 10.29 -8.99
N TYR A 29 9.59 9.26 -9.73
CA TYR A 29 10.18 8.85 -10.99
C TYR A 29 9.07 8.58 -12.00
N ASN A 30 8.95 9.45 -13.01
CA ASN A 30 7.92 9.36 -14.05
C ASN A 30 6.47 9.21 -13.51
N GLY A 31 6.17 9.84 -12.37
CA GLY A 31 4.90 9.74 -11.67
C GLY A 31 3.92 10.88 -11.91
N ARG A 32 4.07 11.65 -13.01
CA ARG A 32 3.24 12.84 -13.30
C ARG A 32 1.75 12.63 -13.14
N ARG A 33 1.24 11.46 -13.53
CA ARG A 33 -0.20 11.12 -13.47
C ARG A 33 -0.75 11.05 -12.04
N TRP A 34 0.11 10.83 -11.04
CA TRP A 34 -0.30 10.62 -9.65
C TRP A 34 -0.09 11.84 -8.76
N LEU A 35 0.91 12.67 -9.09
CA LEU A 35 1.33 13.81 -8.27
C LEU A 35 0.22 14.82 -7.96
N GLY A 36 -0.74 14.99 -8.87
CA GLY A 36 -1.83 15.94 -8.70
C GLY A 36 -2.67 15.63 -7.46
N ASP A 37 -3.16 14.40 -7.36
CA ASP A 37 -4.01 13.97 -6.23
C ASP A 37 -3.22 13.97 -4.92
N CYS A 38 -1.97 13.46 -4.95
CA CYS A 38 -1.10 13.42 -3.79
C CYS A 38 -0.82 14.81 -3.21
N LEU A 39 -0.30 15.74 -4.02
CA LEU A 39 0.06 17.08 -3.56
C LEU A 39 -1.16 17.92 -3.19
N SER A 40 -2.31 17.72 -3.85
CA SER A 40 -3.55 18.40 -3.48
C SER A 40 -4.04 17.96 -2.10
N SER A 41 -3.95 16.66 -1.77
CA SER A 41 -4.33 16.16 -0.45
C SER A 41 -3.49 16.72 0.71
N LEU A 42 -2.24 17.10 0.45
CA LEU A 42 -1.35 17.71 1.44
C LEU A 42 -1.64 19.20 1.71
N SER A 43 -2.47 19.85 0.89
CA SER A 43 -2.83 21.26 1.06
C SER A 43 -3.94 21.48 2.09
N SER A 44 -4.63 20.41 2.51
CA SER A 44 -5.80 20.45 3.39
C SER A 44 -5.57 19.77 4.75
N LEU A 45 -4.31 19.60 5.16
CA LEU A 45 -3.97 18.93 6.42
C LEU A 45 -4.46 19.73 7.64
N ASP A 46 -4.97 19.01 8.64
CA ASP A 46 -5.26 19.52 9.99
C ASP A 46 -3.95 19.63 10.81
N TYR A 47 -2.91 20.24 10.23
CA TYR A 47 -1.60 20.48 10.82
C TYR A 47 -1.13 21.89 10.45
N PRO A 48 -0.52 22.67 11.37
CA PRO A 48 -0.12 24.05 11.07
C PRO A 48 0.82 24.13 9.86
N SER A 49 0.48 24.97 8.88
CA SER A 49 1.19 25.06 7.58
C SER A 49 2.62 25.62 7.69
N ASP A 50 2.94 26.30 8.79
CA ASP A 50 4.29 26.77 9.13
C ASP A 50 5.11 25.72 9.90
N ARG A 51 4.53 24.54 10.18
CA ARG A 51 5.16 23.44 10.93
C ARG A 51 5.44 22.21 10.07
N TYR A 52 5.26 22.28 8.75
CA TYR A 52 5.75 21.26 7.85
C TYR A 52 6.30 21.83 6.54
N GLU A 53 7.14 21.04 5.86
CA GLU A 53 7.54 21.29 4.48
C GLU A 53 7.31 20.05 3.63
N VAL A 54 7.07 20.24 2.34
CA VAL A 54 7.01 19.14 1.36
C VAL A 54 8.20 19.24 0.42
N ILE A 55 8.94 18.14 0.35
CA ILE A 55 10.13 17.97 -0.48
C ILE A 55 9.83 16.90 -1.52
N LEU A 56 9.73 17.30 -2.78
CA LEU A 56 9.64 16.38 -3.89
C LEU A 56 11.04 16.08 -4.42
N VAL A 57 11.50 14.84 -4.25
CA VAL A 57 12.75 14.35 -4.84
C VAL A 57 12.45 13.79 -6.23
N ASP A 58 12.80 14.55 -7.26
CA ASP A 58 12.74 14.11 -8.64
C ASP A 58 13.94 13.20 -8.98
N ASN A 59 13.66 11.92 -9.13
CA ASN A 59 14.64 10.86 -9.42
C ASN A 59 14.99 10.77 -10.91
N HIS A 60 15.20 11.91 -11.56
CA HIS A 60 15.53 12.00 -12.99
C HIS A 60 14.35 11.63 -13.91
N SER A 61 13.18 12.27 -13.71
CA SER A 61 12.00 12.01 -14.55
C SER A 61 12.08 12.69 -15.92
N SER A 62 11.45 12.08 -16.91
CA SER A 62 11.35 12.58 -18.30
C SER A 62 9.92 12.88 -18.74
N ASP A 63 8.93 12.71 -17.87
CA ASP A 63 7.49 12.90 -18.14
C ASP A 63 6.99 14.34 -17.94
N GLY A 64 7.89 15.26 -17.58
CA GLY A 64 7.56 16.65 -17.26
C GLY A 64 6.92 16.86 -15.88
N SER A 65 7.00 15.87 -14.98
CA SER A 65 6.54 16.01 -13.59
C SER A 65 7.14 17.23 -12.85
N PRO A 66 8.44 17.59 -12.97
CA PRO A 66 8.95 18.78 -12.28
C PRO A 66 8.33 20.08 -12.77
N ALA A 67 8.03 20.17 -14.08
CA ALA A 67 7.40 21.36 -14.66
C ALA A 67 5.94 21.49 -14.19
N LEU A 68 5.21 20.37 -14.08
CA LEU A 68 3.85 20.36 -13.53
C LEU A 68 3.84 20.89 -12.10
N VAL A 69 4.77 20.41 -11.26
CA VAL A 69 4.85 20.78 -9.84
C VAL A 69 5.23 22.25 -9.66
N LYS A 70 6.24 22.74 -10.38
CA LYS A 70 6.59 24.17 -10.36
C LYS A 70 5.43 25.09 -10.73
N LYS A 71 4.58 24.64 -11.68
CA LYS A 71 3.44 25.44 -12.17
C LYS A 71 2.26 25.44 -11.20
N HIS A 72 1.87 24.28 -10.65
CA HIS A 72 0.61 24.14 -9.89
C HIS A 72 0.81 24.03 -8.38
N TYR A 73 2.01 23.66 -7.91
CA TYR A 73 2.34 23.46 -6.49
C TYR A 73 3.64 24.20 -6.12
N PRO A 74 3.72 25.54 -6.29
CA PRO A 74 4.96 26.30 -6.09
C PRO A 74 5.46 26.31 -4.63
N TRP A 75 4.62 25.89 -3.68
CA TRP A 75 4.96 25.72 -2.27
C TRP A 75 5.74 24.42 -1.99
N VAL A 76 5.81 23.49 -2.95
CA VAL A 76 6.59 22.26 -2.86
C VAL A 76 8.04 22.51 -3.27
N ARG A 77 8.99 22.13 -2.41
CA ARG A 77 10.42 22.25 -2.72
C ARG A 77 10.88 21.05 -3.54
N ILE A 78 11.37 21.30 -4.75
CA ILE A 78 11.87 20.25 -5.64
C ILE A 78 13.38 20.07 -5.46
N ILE A 79 13.83 18.83 -5.35
CA ILE A 79 15.23 18.42 -5.36
C ILE A 79 15.42 17.42 -6.49
N SER A 80 16.31 17.68 -7.44
CA SER A 80 16.53 16.79 -8.58
C SER A 80 17.81 15.98 -8.42
N SER A 81 17.71 14.68 -8.68
CA SER A 81 18.87 13.80 -8.84
C SER A 81 19.37 13.79 -10.29
N ARG A 82 20.67 13.52 -10.48
CA ARG A 82 21.29 13.36 -11.80
C ARG A 82 20.97 12.01 -12.47
N ARG A 83 20.47 11.04 -11.71
CA ARG A 83 20.09 9.69 -12.15
C ARG A 83 19.00 9.13 -11.26
N ASN A 84 18.33 8.06 -11.68
CA ASN A 84 17.41 7.34 -10.80
C ASN A 84 18.20 6.67 -9.67
N LEU A 85 17.91 7.06 -8.41
CA LEU A 85 18.55 6.52 -7.20
C LEU A 85 17.73 5.41 -6.55
N GLY A 86 16.59 5.06 -7.15
CA GLY A 86 15.60 4.19 -6.53
C GLY A 86 14.90 4.88 -5.35
N PHE A 87 14.04 4.12 -4.68
CA PHE A 87 13.35 4.53 -3.47
C PHE A 87 14.35 4.84 -2.33
N ALA A 88 15.30 3.93 -2.05
CA ALA A 88 16.25 4.10 -0.95
C ALA A 88 17.11 5.37 -1.10
N GLY A 89 17.76 5.53 -2.25
CA GLY A 89 18.64 6.67 -2.48
C GLY A 89 17.87 7.99 -2.67
N GLY A 90 16.67 7.94 -3.26
CA GLY A 90 15.78 9.10 -3.38
C GLY A 90 15.33 9.63 -2.01
N ASN A 91 14.86 8.74 -1.14
CA ASN A 91 14.47 9.11 0.22
C ASN A 91 15.67 9.63 1.01
N ASN A 92 16.83 8.99 0.91
CA ASN A 92 18.06 9.47 1.53
C ASN A 92 18.44 10.89 1.09
N LEU A 93 18.28 11.22 -0.20
CA LEU A 93 18.50 12.58 -0.71
C LEU A 93 17.50 13.58 -0.09
N GLY A 94 16.23 13.19 0.03
CA GLY A 94 15.21 14.01 0.70
C GLY A 94 15.51 14.23 2.18
N ILE A 95 15.84 13.16 2.91
CA ILE A 95 16.13 13.19 4.36
C ILE A 95 17.33 14.09 4.64
N ARG A 96 18.43 13.95 3.89
CA ARG A 96 19.62 14.81 4.08
C ARG A 96 19.35 16.29 3.82
N SER A 97 18.35 16.59 2.98
CA SER A 97 17.97 17.97 2.66
C SER A 97 16.91 18.52 3.61
N SER A 98 16.30 17.67 4.44
CA SER A 98 15.19 18.01 5.32
C SER A 98 15.61 18.85 6.54
N ARG A 99 14.69 19.68 7.03
CA ARG A 99 14.90 20.53 8.21
C ARG A 99 14.13 20.05 9.43
N GLY A 100 13.16 19.14 9.24
CA GLY A 100 12.30 18.65 10.30
C GLY A 100 13.03 17.85 11.36
N GLU A 101 12.48 17.93 12.57
CA GLU A 101 12.80 17.07 13.72
C GLU A 101 12.32 15.63 13.44
N MET A 102 11.27 15.52 12.62
CA MET A 102 10.73 14.28 12.10
C MET A 102 10.66 14.36 10.58
N VAL A 103 10.83 13.21 9.93
CA VAL A 103 10.62 13.07 8.50
C VAL A 103 9.45 12.13 8.25
N VAL A 104 8.69 12.37 7.18
CA VAL A 104 7.65 11.45 6.73
C VAL A 104 7.97 11.04 5.32
N LEU A 105 8.02 9.74 5.05
CA LEU A 105 8.08 9.23 3.69
C LEU A 105 6.65 9.08 3.19
N LEU A 106 6.39 9.58 1.98
CA LEU A 106 5.09 9.46 1.34
C LEU A 106 5.27 9.14 -0.15
N ASN A 107 4.63 8.06 -0.62
CA ASN A 107 4.64 7.73 -2.04
C ASN A 107 3.84 8.75 -2.87
N ASN A 108 4.26 8.97 -4.11
CA ASN A 108 3.63 9.94 -5.02
C ASN A 108 2.26 9.49 -5.58
N ASP A 109 1.88 8.23 -5.40
CA ASP A 109 0.63 7.59 -5.80
C ASP A 109 -0.31 7.34 -4.61
N THR A 110 -0.31 8.30 -3.67
CA THR A 110 -1.12 8.28 -2.46
C THR A 110 -2.05 9.48 -2.38
N VAL A 111 -3.12 9.34 -1.60
CA VAL A 111 -3.96 10.44 -1.10
C VAL A 111 -4.14 10.26 0.41
N VAL A 112 -3.84 11.30 1.18
CA VAL A 112 -3.90 11.25 2.64
C VAL A 112 -5.18 11.88 3.20
N ASP A 113 -5.69 11.37 4.32
CA ASP A 113 -6.74 12.06 5.09
C ASP A 113 -6.19 13.36 5.72
N LYS A 114 -7.05 14.36 5.95
CA LYS A 114 -6.61 15.62 6.57
C LYS A 114 -6.01 15.45 7.97
N LYS A 115 -6.43 14.44 8.74
CA LYS A 115 -5.88 14.12 10.07
C LYS A 115 -4.68 13.18 10.02
N TRP A 116 -4.24 12.78 8.84
CA TRP A 116 -3.15 11.83 8.64
C TRP A 116 -1.87 12.21 9.39
N LEU A 117 -1.38 13.43 9.18
CA LEU A 117 -0.10 13.86 9.75
C LEU A 117 -0.18 14.05 11.27
N ILE A 118 -1.25 14.69 11.77
CA ILE A 118 -1.42 14.92 13.21
C ILE A 118 -1.49 13.60 13.98
N ALA A 119 -2.15 12.57 13.44
CA ALA A 119 -2.23 11.26 14.07
C ALA A 119 -0.85 10.59 14.19
N LEU A 120 -0.01 10.66 13.15
CA LEU A 120 1.37 10.13 13.19
C LEU A 120 2.22 10.85 14.23
N VAL A 121 2.14 12.18 14.27
CA VAL A 121 2.90 13.01 15.20
C VAL A 121 2.47 12.76 16.64
N GLU A 122 1.17 12.72 16.93
CA GLU A 122 0.66 12.41 18.27
C GLU A 122 1.18 11.07 18.77
N ARG A 123 1.13 10.03 17.91
CA ARG A 123 1.66 8.70 18.26
C ARG A 123 3.17 8.73 18.52
N ALA A 124 3.93 9.42 17.68
CA ALA A 124 5.38 9.50 17.81
C ALA A 124 5.84 10.19 19.11
N LEU A 125 5.02 11.09 19.65
CA LEU A 125 5.30 11.84 20.87
C LEU A 125 4.87 11.13 22.16
N GLU A 126 4.16 9.99 22.08
CA GLU A 126 3.69 9.27 23.28
C GLU A 126 4.86 8.80 24.16
N THR A 127 5.97 8.38 23.55
CA THR A 127 7.18 7.97 24.27
C THR A 127 8.44 8.24 23.45
N GLU A 128 9.57 8.38 24.13
CA GLU A 128 10.87 8.51 23.44
C GLU A 128 11.32 7.23 22.75
N LYS A 129 10.77 6.07 23.12
CA LYS A 129 11.13 4.79 22.47
C LYS A 129 10.53 4.63 21.08
N ILE A 130 9.47 5.37 20.75
CA ILE A 130 8.84 5.29 19.43
C ILE A 130 9.73 6.00 18.43
N GLY A 131 10.37 5.23 17.56
CA GLY A 131 11.26 5.74 16.51
C GLY A 131 10.55 5.99 15.18
N ALA A 132 9.48 5.24 14.90
CA ALA A 132 8.68 5.43 13.70
C ALA A 132 7.21 5.04 13.90
N VAL A 133 6.35 5.62 13.06
CA VAL A 133 4.90 5.38 13.06
C VAL A 133 4.41 5.19 11.62
N GLY A 134 3.80 4.04 11.34
CA GLY A 134 3.16 3.70 10.07
C GLY A 134 1.67 4.02 10.05
N SER A 135 1.18 4.36 8.85
CA SER A 135 -0.23 4.64 8.59
C SER A 135 -1.05 3.37 8.32
N LYS A 136 -2.38 3.47 8.40
CA LYS A 136 -3.33 2.55 7.76
C LYS A 136 -3.37 2.85 6.26
N LEU A 137 -2.77 1.97 5.46
CA LEU A 137 -2.84 2.06 4.00
C LEU A 137 -4.04 1.25 3.51
N LEU A 138 -4.90 1.91 2.75
CA LEU A 138 -5.98 1.30 1.99
C LEU A 138 -5.60 1.29 0.50
N PHE A 139 -6.11 0.32 -0.26
CA PHE A 139 -6.06 0.43 -1.71
C PHE A 139 -6.81 1.68 -2.17
N PHE A 140 -6.35 2.27 -3.27
CA PHE A 140 -6.76 3.63 -3.67
C PHE A 140 -8.26 3.80 -3.91
N TYR A 141 -8.86 2.78 -4.52
CA TYR A 141 -10.28 2.72 -4.81
C TYR A 141 -10.99 1.81 -3.79
N PRO A 142 -12.25 2.12 -3.44
CA PRO A 142 -13.11 1.15 -2.78
C PRO A 142 -13.43 0.00 -3.75
N HIS A 143 -13.89 -1.13 -3.21
CA HIS A 143 -14.18 -2.32 -3.98
C HIS A 143 -15.60 -2.85 -3.72
N LEU A 144 -16.15 -3.56 -4.72
CA LEU A 144 -17.38 -4.34 -4.58
C LEU A 144 -17.02 -5.81 -4.30
N PRO A 145 -17.39 -6.37 -3.14
CA PRO A 145 -17.13 -7.76 -2.80
C PRO A 145 -18.15 -8.69 -3.47
N ILE A 146 -17.70 -9.51 -4.41
CA ILE A 146 -18.48 -10.54 -5.09
C ILE A 146 -18.07 -11.92 -4.55
N HIS A 147 -18.97 -12.54 -3.81
CA HIS A 147 -18.86 -13.93 -3.41
C HIS A 147 -19.21 -14.85 -4.58
N LEU A 148 -18.36 -15.85 -4.79
CA LEU A 148 -18.48 -16.88 -5.80
C LEU A 148 -18.65 -18.21 -5.08
N SER A 149 -19.79 -18.87 -5.28
CA SER A 149 -20.10 -20.16 -4.67
C SER A 149 -20.42 -21.19 -5.75
N CYS A 150 -19.91 -22.40 -5.60
CA CYS A 150 -20.22 -23.55 -6.45
C CYS A 150 -20.04 -24.86 -5.68
N ARG A 151 -20.45 -25.98 -6.27
CA ARG A 151 -20.23 -27.29 -5.64
C ARG A 151 -18.73 -27.59 -5.53
N GLY A 152 -18.02 -27.48 -6.65
CA GLY A 152 -16.60 -27.84 -6.75
C GLY A 152 -16.31 -29.31 -6.38
N GLY A 153 -15.03 -29.63 -6.26
CA GLY A 153 -14.57 -30.95 -5.85
C GLY A 153 -13.07 -31.16 -5.98
N ILE A 154 -12.60 -32.36 -5.64
CA ILE A 154 -11.19 -32.74 -5.75
C ILE A 154 -11.00 -33.56 -7.04
N PRO A 155 -10.29 -33.05 -8.07
CA PRO A 155 -10.13 -33.74 -9.35
C PRO A 155 -9.61 -35.17 -9.23
N ARG A 156 -8.67 -35.42 -8.29
CA ARG A 156 -8.15 -36.75 -7.99
C ARG A 156 -9.20 -37.73 -7.52
N ASP A 157 -10.07 -37.32 -6.61
CA ASP A 157 -11.09 -38.20 -6.03
C ASP A 157 -12.19 -38.53 -7.04
N MET A 158 -12.30 -37.72 -8.10
CA MET A 158 -13.20 -37.92 -9.24
C MET A 158 -12.55 -38.66 -10.40
N GLY A 159 -11.26 -39.02 -10.31
CA GLY A 159 -10.52 -39.68 -11.38
C GLY A 159 -10.21 -38.80 -12.59
N LEU A 160 -10.30 -37.47 -12.45
CA LEU A 160 -10.07 -36.52 -13.55
C LEU A 160 -8.58 -36.19 -13.73
N SER A 161 -7.80 -36.12 -12.65
CA SER A 161 -6.37 -35.83 -12.69
C SER A 161 -5.67 -36.29 -11.40
N GLN A 162 -4.39 -35.95 -11.21
CA GLN A 162 -3.67 -36.18 -9.94
C GLN A 162 -3.79 -35.00 -8.96
N ASP A 163 -4.56 -33.98 -9.32
CA ASP A 163 -4.71 -32.76 -8.53
C ASP A 163 -5.55 -33.02 -7.26
N GLY A 164 -4.94 -32.77 -6.10
CA GLY A 164 -5.55 -32.96 -4.79
C GLY A 164 -6.20 -31.71 -4.20
N ARG A 165 -6.23 -30.59 -4.92
CA ARG A 165 -6.86 -29.34 -4.47
C ARG A 165 -8.38 -29.44 -4.56
N HIS A 166 -9.08 -28.71 -3.70
CA HIS A 166 -10.54 -28.54 -3.80
C HIS A 166 -10.85 -27.38 -4.76
N LEU A 167 -11.19 -27.69 -6.00
CA LEU A 167 -11.34 -26.72 -7.09
C LEU A 167 -12.83 -26.46 -7.36
N GLY A 168 -13.16 -25.20 -7.65
CA GLY A 168 -14.47 -24.78 -8.12
C GLY A 168 -14.50 -24.69 -9.65
N PHE A 169 -14.37 -23.48 -10.18
CA PHE A 169 -14.32 -23.21 -11.62
C PHE A 169 -13.08 -22.39 -11.99
N LYS A 170 -12.69 -22.41 -13.26
CA LYS A 170 -11.66 -21.53 -13.80
C LYS A 170 -12.28 -20.15 -14.04
N LEU A 171 -11.61 -19.11 -13.56
CA LEU A 171 -11.86 -17.72 -13.91
C LEU A 171 -10.75 -17.24 -14.86
N ARG A 172 -11.13 -16.77 -16.04
CA ARG A 172 -10.21 -16.35 -17.10
C ARG A 172 -10.12 -14.84 -17.23
N GLU A 173 -11.27 -14.22 -17.44
CA GLU A 173 -11.38 -12.77 -17.64
C GLU A 173 -12.49 -12.20 -16.78
N VAL A 174 -12.27 -10.97 -16.33
CA VAL A 174 -13.27 -10.15 -15.63
C VAL A 174 -13.36 -8.81 -16.35
N TRP A 175 -14.55 -8.49 -16.84
CA TRP A 175 -14.85 -7.19 -17.43
C TRP A 175 -15.83 -6.43 -16.55
N LEU A 176 -15.57 -5.14 -16.35
CA LEU A 176 -16.42 -4.24 -15.58
C LEU A 176 -16.63 -2.96 -16.38
N GLY A 177 -17.88 -2.58 -16.64
CA GLY A 177 -18.19 -1.38 -17.43
C GLY A 177 -17.59 -1.40 -18.84
N GLY A 178 -17.42 -2.59 -19.42
CA GLY A 178 -16.81 -2.78 -20.75
C GLY A 178 -15.28 -2.77 -20.79
N GLN A 179 -14.59 -2.60 -19.66
CA GLN A 179 -13.13 -2.67 -19.57
C GLN A 179 -12.69 -4.03 -19.00
N ASN A 180 -11.66 -4.65 -19.58
CA ASN A 180 -11.03 -5.84 -18.98
C ASN A 180 -10.19 -5.42 -17.78
N ILE A 181 -10.62 -5.84 -16.59
CA ILE A 181 -9.98 -5.50 -15.31
C ILE A 181 -9.36 -6.73 -14.63
N THR A 182 -9.15 -7.82 -15.37
CA THR A 182 -8.69 -9.12 -14.83
C THR A 182 -7.43 -9.01 -13.96
N GLN A 183 -6.48 -8.14 -14.34
CA GLN A 183 -5.25 -7.92 -13.60
C GLN A 183 -5.40 -6.96 -12.39
N GLU A 184 -6.53 -6.27 -12.31
CA GLU A 184 -6.81 -5.28 -11.26
C GLU A 184 -7.69 -5.84 -10.15
N VAL A 185 -8.48 -6.87 -10.47
CA VAL A 185 -9.28 -7.63 -9.52
C VAL A 185 -8.43 -8.08 -8.34
N ARG A 186 -8.98 -7.90 -7.13
CA ARG A 186 -8.38 -8.40 -5.89
C ARG A 186 -9.01 -9.73 -5.51
N LEU A 187 -8.16 -10.72 -5.24
CA LEU A 187 -8.54 -12.09 -4.93
C LEU A 187 -8.48 -12.27 -3.42
N VAL A 188 -9.53 -11.82 -2.74
CA VAL A 188 -9.54 -11.65 -1.28
C VAL A 188 -9.53 -12.98 -0.54
N GLN A 189 -10.22 -14.00 -1.08
CA GLN A 189 -10.32 -15.31 -0.42
C GLN A 189 -10.35 -16.46 -1.43
N GLU A 190 -9.52 -17.49 -1.15
CA GLU A 190 -9.56 -18.82 -1.78
C GLU A 190 -9.49 -18.84 -3.31
N PHE A 191 -8.41 -18.27 -3.87
CA PHE A 191 -8.04 -18.46 -5.27
C PHE A 191 -6.67 -19.12 -5.39
N TYR A 192 -6.51 -19.95 -6.40
CA TYR A 192 -5.23 -20.58 -6.70
C TYR A 192 -4.38 -19.72 -7.64
N SER A 193 -3.10 -20.09 -7.76
CA SER A 193 -2.12 -19.42 -8.63
C SER A 193 -2.54 -19.43 -10.10
N TRP A 194 -1.96 -18.51 -10.88
CA TRP A 194 -2.11 -18.50 -12.34
C TRP A 194 -1.66 -19.82 -12.95
N GLU A 195 -2.52 -20.38 -13.79
CA GLU A 195 -2.27 -21.54 -14.63
C GLU A 195 -2.56 -21.19 -16.09
N LYS A 196 -2.22 -22.08 -17.02
CA LYS A 196 -2.48 -21.89 -18.44
C LYS A 196 -2.87 -23.20 -19.11
N ASP A 197 -3.77 -23.11 -20.07
CA ASP A 197 -4.10 -24.18 -20.99
C ASP A 197 -4.13 -23.64 -22.43
N GLU A 198 -4.70 -24.41 -23.36
CA GLU A 198 -4.79 -24.05 -24.78
C GLU A 198 -5.57 -22.74 -25.04
N ARG A 199 -6.44 -22.34 -24.11
CA ARG A 199 -7.23 -21.10 -24.20
C ARG A 199 -6.52 -19.91 -23.56
N GLY A 200 -5.38 -20.12 -22.90
CA GLY A 200 -4.59 -19.08 -22.26
C GLY A 200 -4.63 -19.15 -20.73
N PRO A 201 -4.28 -18.05 -20.05
CA PRO A 201 -4.14 -18.02 -18.61
C PRO A 201 -5.50 -18.08 -17.90
N PHE A 202 -5.54 -18.70 -16.73
CA PHE A 202 -6.72 -18.75 -15.86
C PHE A 202 -6.29 -18.92 -14.40
N ARG A 203 -7.24 -18.77 -13.48
CA ARG A 203 -7.10 -19.16 -12.08
C ARG A 203 -8.24 -20.05 -11.65
N TRP A 204 -7.96 -21.06 -10.86
CA TRP A 204 -9.02 -21.79 -10.18
C TRP A 204 -9.56 -20.98 -9.00
N THR A 205 -10.88 -20.99 -8.84
CA THR A 205 -11.55 -20.70 -7.57
C THR A 205 -11.53 -21.95 -6.68
N ALA A 206 -11.76 -21.78 -5.39
CA ALA A 206 -12.31 -22.85 -4.55
C ALA A 206 -13.84 -22.93 -4.75
N SER A 207 -14.51 -23.74 -3.92
CA SER A 207 -15.98 -23.79 -3.90
C SER A 207 -16.59 -22.50 -3.36
N GLU A 208 -15.89 -21.81 -2.47
CA GLU A 208 -16.27 -20.52 -1.92
C GLU A 208 -15.07 -19.58 -2.11
N SER A 209 -15.25 -18.51 -2.88
CA SER A 209 -14.20 -17.54 -3.17
C SER A 209 -14.74 -16.12 -3.09
N LEU A 210 -13.88 -15.16 -2.74
CA LEU A 210 -14.24 -13.74 -2.66
C LEU A 210 -13.40 -12.89 -3.61
N LEU A 211 -14.08 -12.36 -4.61
CA LEU A 211 -13.59 -11.42 -5.60
C LEU A 211 -13.87 -9.98 -5.11
N ALA A 212 -12.92 -9.06 -5.25
CA ALA A 212 -13.16 -7.65 -5.00
C ALA A 212 -12.86 -6.82 -6.25
N LEU A 213 -13.91 -6.17 -6.76
CA LEU A 213 -13.89 -5.38 -8.00
C LEU A 213 -13.59 -3.91 -7.68
N PRO A 214 -12.54 -3.29 -8.24
CA PRO A 214 -12.25 -1.87 -7.98
C PRO A 214 -13.35 -0.97 -8.56
N LEU A 215 -13.84 -0.03 -7.76
CA LEU A 215 -14.84 0.95 -8.17
C LEU A 215 -14.19 2.31 -8.38
N ARG A 216 -14.13 2.75 -9.64
CA ARG A 216 -13.46 3.99 -10.05
C ARG A 216 -14.38 5.20 -10.22
N GLU A 217 -15.65 4.94 -10.50
CA GLU A 217 -16.67 5.95 -10.77
C GLU A 217 -17.97 5.53 -10.10
N ASP A 218 -18.77 6.52 -9.69
CA ASP A 218 -20.13 6.28 -9.23
C ASP A 218 -21.02 6.07 -10.45
N ALA A 219 -21.50 4.83 -10.61
CA ALA A 219 -22.43 4.45 -11.65
C ALA A 219 -23.69 3.86 -11.03
N THR A 220 -24.83 4.02 -11.69
CA THR A 220 -26.12 3.47 -11.23
C THR A 220 -26.25 1.99 -11.57
N GLU A 221 -25.59 1.54 -12.63
CA GLU A 221 -25.48 0.14 -13.03
C GLU A 221 -24.09 -0.07 -13.62
N ILE A 222 -23.47 -1.21 -13.30
CA ILE A 222 -22.18 -1.57 -13.86
C ILE A 222 -22.28 -3.00 -14.40
N PRO A 223 -22.22 -3.20 -15.73
CA PRO A 223 -22.22 -4.53 -16.30
C PRO A 223 -20.93 -5.25 -15.88
N LEU A 224 -21.10 -6.43 -15.30
CA LEU A 224 -20.03 -7.32 -14.89
C LEU A 224 -20.10 -8.57 -15.77
N ILE A 225 -19.01 -8.89 -16.45
CA ILE A 225 -18.91 -10.10 -17.25
C ILE A 225 -17.72 -10.92 -16.74
N LEU A 226 -17.93 -12.21 -16.47
CA LEU A 226 -16.86 -13.13 -16.13
C LEU A 226 -16.78 -14.24 -17.17
N GLU A 227 -15.57 -14.54 -17.63
CA GLU A 227 -15.33 -15.74 -18.44
C GLU A 227 -14.93 -16.90 -17.53
N VAL A 228 -15.75 -17.94 -17.55
CA VAL A 228 -15.77 -19.02 -16.56
C VAL A 228 -15.85 -20.39 -17.23
N GLU A 229 -15.23 -21.40 -16.61
CA GLU A 229 -15.25 -22.79 -17.08
C GLU A 229 -15.28 -23.73 -15.86
N PRO A 230 -16.29 -24.59 -15.71
CA PRO A 230 -16.50 -25.33 -14.47
C PRO A 230 -15.57 -26.54 -14.39
N LEU A 231 -15.26 -27.01 -13.18
CA LEU A 231 -14.64 -28.32 -12.99
C LEU A 231 -15.62 -29.46 -13.31
N LEU A 232 -16.87 -29.32 -12.82
CA LEU A 232 -17.95 -30.28 -12.99
C LEU A 232 -18.86 -29.84 -14.12
N GLU A 233 -19.16 -30.73 -15.06
CA GLU A 233 -20.18 -30.44 -16.06
C GLU A 233 -21.53 -30.16 -15.37
N GLU A 234 -22.21 -29.11 -15.83
CA GLU A 234 -23.45 -28.59 -15.27
C GLU A 234 -23.37 -28.07 -13.82
N ASP A 235 -22.18 -27.68 -13.33
CA ASP A 235 -22.07 -27.03 -12.02
C ASP A 235 -22.89 -25.73 -11.99
N GLU A 236 -23.48 -25.47 -10.82
CA GLU A 236 -24.22 -24.24 -10.58
C GLU A 236 -23.33 -23.27 -9.82
N VAL A 237 -23.12 -22.09 -10.42
CA VAL A 237 -22.34 -21.02 -9.81
C VAL A 237 -23.26 -19.90 -9.40
N ILE A 238 -23.15 -19.52 -8.13
CA ILE A 238 -23.92 -18.47 -7.49
C ILE A 238 -22.99 -17.28 -7.26
N PHE A 239 -23.45 -16.10 -7.65
CA PHE A 239 -22.77 -14.83 -7.47
C PHE A 239 -23.57 -14.02 -6.45
N SER A 240 -22.90 -13.52 -5.41
CA SER A 240 -23.55 -12.70 -4.39
C SER A 240 -22.75 -11.42 -4.10
N LEU A 241 -23.44 -10.28 -4.00
CA LEU A 241 -22.88 -9.00 -3.58
C LEU A 241 -23.31 -8.75 -2.13
N ASP A 242 -22.37 -8.75 -1.19
CA ASP A 242 -22.65 -8.50 0.23
C ASP A 242 -23.80 -9.37 0.81
N GLY A 243 -23.86 -10.64 0.38
CA GLY A 243 -24.90 -11.60 0.77
C GLY A 243 -26.19 -11.57 -0.05
N LEU A 244 -26.38 -10.60 -0.94
CA LEU A 244 -27.48 -10.59 -1.91
C LEU A 244 -27.10 -11.43 -3.14
N GLU A 245 -27.87 -12.48 -3.44
CA GLU A 245 -27.71 -13.22 -4.69
C GLU A 245 -28.02 -12.30 -5.89
N ILE A 246 -27.02 -12.07 -6.73
CA ILE A 246 -27.10 -11.23 -7.93
C ILE A 246 -27.19 -12.06 -9.21
N GLY A 247 -26.92 -13.36 -9.13
CA GLY A 247 -27.11 -14.27 -10.26
C GLY A 247 -26.76 -15.71 -9.92
N ARG A 248 -27.39 -16.63 -10.64
CA ARG A 248 -27.19 -18.07 -10.54
C ARG A 248 -27.18 -18.65 -11.95
N PHE A 249 -26.09 -19.33 -12.29
CA PHE A 249 -25.86 -19.83 -13.64
C PHE A 249 -25.43 -21.28 -13.59
N ARG A 250 -26.10 -22.11 -14.39
CA ARG A 250 -25.57 -23.44 -14.73
C ARG A 250 -24.52 -23.25 -15.84
N ILE A 251 -23.29 -23.66 -15.57
CA ILE A 251 -22.15 -23.46 -16.47
C ILE A 251 -21.84 -24.76 -17.19
N GLN A 252 -21.63 -24.69 -18.51
CA GLN A 252 -21.17 -25.80 -19.34
C GLN A 252 -20.02 -25.32 -20.23
N GLY A 253 -18.89 -26.01 -20.16
CA GLY A 253 -17.67 -25.59 -20.85
C GLY A 253 -17.26 -24.14 -20.52
N CYS A 254 -16.48 -23.54 -21.42
CA CYS A 254 -16.01 -22.16 -21.28
C CYS A 254 -17.04 -21.19 -21.85
N GLN A 255 -17.59 -20.31 -21.00
CA GLN A 255 -18.62 -19.34 -21.39
C GLN A 255 -18.48 -18.02 -20.61
N LYS A 256 -19.12 -16.97 -21.13
CA LYS A 256 -19.24 -15.68 -20.43
C LYS A 256 -20.55 -15.63 -19.67
N VAL A 257 -20.49 -15.28 -18.39
CA VAL A 257 -21.66 -14.96 -17.56
C VAL A 257 -21.75 -13.45 -17.39
N GLU A 258 -22.93 -12.90 -17.61
CA GLU A 258 -23.20 -11.47 -17.52
C GLU A 258 -24.13 -11.20 -16.33
N LEU A 259 -23.72 -10.26 -15.49
CA LEU A 259 -24.36 -9.85 -14.25
C LEU A 259 -24.59 -8.35 -14.29
N ASN A 260 -25.75 -7.91 -13.81
CA ASN A 260 -26.00 -6.51 -13.52
C ASN A 260 -25.88 -6.31 -12.02
N LEU A 261 -24.92 -5.48 -11.60
CA LEU A 261 -24.73 -5.18 -10.18
C LEU A 261 -25.83 -4.21 -9.71
N PRO A 262 -26.72 -4.62 -8.78
CA PRO A 262 -27.82 -3.79 -8.32
C PRO A 262 -27.29 -2.75 -7.33
N LEU A 263 -26.99 -1.54 -7.82
CA LEU A 263 -26.56 -0.43 -6.99
C LEU A 263 -27.82 0.32 -6.52
N LEU A 264 -28.12 0.27 -5.23
CA LEU A 264 -29.36 0.80 -4.64
C LEU A 264 -29.54 2.29 -4.98
N GLU A 265 -30.50 2.67 -5.84
CA GLU A 265 -30.76 4.10 -6.17
C GLU A 265 -29.50 4.90 -6.57
N GLY A 266 -28.50 4.26 -7.18
CA GLY A 266 -27.20 4.91 -7.49
C GLY A 266 -26.26 5.10 -6.31
N ARG A 267 -26.57 4.51 -5.15
CA ARG A 267 -25.74 4.45 -3.95
C ARG A 267 -24.83 3.23 -3.99
N THR A 268 -23.68 3.42 -4.61
CA THR A 268 -22.56 2.45 -4.59
C THR A 268 -21.97 2.31 -3.19
N ASP A 269 -22.00 3.37 -2.37
CA ASP A 269 -21.40 3.47 -1.04
C ASP A 269 -21.87 2.38 -0.07
N VAL A 270 -23.10 1.89 -0.22
CA VAL A 270 -23.66 0.83 0.63
C VAL A 270 -22.85 -0.47 0.52
N TYR A 271 -22.42 -0.82 -0.68
CA TYR A 271 -21.71 -2.07 -0.97
C TYR A 271 -20.20 -1.90 -1.06
N GLN A 272 -19.72 -0.65 -1.09
CA GLN A 272 -18.30 -0.37 -1.11
C GLN A 272 -17.64 -0.89 0.17
N ARG A 273 -16.51 -1.58 -0.03
CA ARG A 273 -15.62 -1.98 1.04
C ARG A 273 -14.21 -1.50 0.72
N TRP A 274 -13.50 -1.07 1.74
CA TRP A 274 -12.08 -0.79 1.62
C TRP A 274 -11.29 -2.08 1.76
N LEU A 275 -10.23 -2.21 0.98
CA LEU A 275 -9.25 -3.26 1.16
C LEU A 275 -8.01 -2.67 1.81
N ILE A 276 -7.47 -3.39 2.79
CA ILE A 276 -6.21 -3.06 3.42
C ILE A 276 -5.08 -3.27 2.39
N ASN A 277 -4.31 -2.22 2.16
CA ASN A 277 -3.03 -2.35 1.49
C ASN A 277 -1.92 -2.69 2.50
N SER A 278 -1.84 -2.01 3.63
CA SER A 278 -0.87 -2.34 4.69
C SER A 278 -1.29 -1.73 6.03
N THR A 279 -1.02 -2.45 7.11
CA THR A 279 -1.16 -1.96 8.50
C THR A 279 0.14 -2.13 9.28
N GLY A 280 1.25 -2.16 8.55
CA GLY A 280 2.58 -2.51 9.04
C GLY A 280 3.14 -3.71 8.30
N THR A 281 4.37 -4.06 8.63
CA THR A 281 5.10 -5.18 8.03
C THR A 281 5.12 -6.35 9.02
N ILE A 282 4.91 -7.56 8.51
CA ILE A 282 5.23 -8.81 9.20
C ILE A 282 6.48 -9.43 8.58
N LEU A 283 7.18 -10.23 9.39
CA LEU A 283 8.38 -10.92 8.97
C LEU A 283 8.30 -12.38 9.44
N THR A 284 8.43 -13.33 8.52
CA THR A 284 8.40 -14.77 8.81
C THR A 284 9.73 -15.27 9.39
N PRO A 285 9.77 -16.49 9.99
CA PRO A 285 11.03 -17.09 10.46
C PRO A 285 12.07 -17.28 9.36
N GLU A 286 11.62 -17.49 8.12
CA GLU A 286 12.46 -17.61 6.92
C GLU A 286 12.84 -16.24 6.33
N VAL A 287 12.55 -15.15 7.07
CA VAL A 287 12.92 -13.79 6.74
C VAL A 287 12.22 -13.27 5.48
N TYR A 288 11.02 -13.76 5.21
CA TYR A 288 10.13 -13.15 4.22
C TYR A 288 9.37 -12.00 4.88
N ALA A 289 9.40 -10.83 4.25
CA ALA A 289 8.55 -9.72 4.64
C ALA A 289 7.24 -9.73 3.83
N ALA A 290 6.14 -9.37 4.49
CA ALA A 290 4.85 -9.15 3.87
C ALA A 290 4.10 -8.00 4.56
N ASP A 291 3.16 -7.40 3.85
CA ASP A 291 2.26 -6.40 4.42
C ASP A 291 1.21 -7.05 5.31
N ARG A 292 1.07 -6.53 6.52
CA ARG A 292 0.08 -6.96 7.51
C ARG A 292 -1.31 -6.58 7.02
N GLY A 293 -2.17 -7.59 6.86
CA GLY A 293 -3.55 -7.41 6.42
C GLY A 293 -3.71 -7.22 4.91
N PHE A 294 -2.66 -7.34 4.11
CA PHE A 294 -2.70 -7.14 2.65
C PHE A 294 -3.89 -7.86 2.00
N GLN A 295 -4.68 -7.11 1.21
CA GLN A 295 -5.88 -7.55 0.49
C GLN A 295 -7.06 -8.04 1.35
N SER A 296 -6.99 -7.94 2.68
CA SER A 296 -8.17 -8.20 3.52
C SER A 296 -9.18 -7.04 3.45
N LEU A 297 -10.46 -7.36 3.61
CA LEU A 297 -11.52 -6.35 3.80
C LEU A 297 -11.28 -5.56 5.08
N ASP A 298 -11.37 -4.24 5.03
CA ASP A 298 -11.34 -3.40 6.23
C ASP A 298 -12.70 -3.46 6.95
N GLN A 299 -12.75 -4.25 8.01
CA GLN A 299 -13.92 -4.50 8.85
C GLN A 299 -13.69 -4.01 10.29
N GLY A 300 -12.68 -3.15 10.49
CA GLY A 300 -12.28 -2.64 11.80
C GLY A 300 -11.35 -3.56 12.60
N GLN A 301 -10.91 -4.67 12.01
CA GLN A 301 -9.96 -5.60 12.64
C GLN A 301 -8.56 -5.00 12.86
N PHE A 302 -8.28 -3.85 12.25
CA PHE A 302 -7.06 -3.07 12.42
C PHE A 302 -7.33 -1.67 13.02
N ASP A 303 -8.42 -1.45 13.75
CA ASP A 303 -8.72 -0.12 14.32
C ASP A 303 -8.04 0.14 15.67
N ARG A 304 -7.13 -0.76 16.08
CA ARG A 304 -6.32 -0.61 17.28
C ARG A 304 -4.87 -0.28 16.91
N ALA A 305 -4.34 0.77 17.53
CA ALA A 305 -2.92 1.06 17.47
C ALA A 305 -2.11 0.03 18.26
N GLU A 306 -0.98 -0.40 17.70
CA GLU A 306 -0.10 -1.40 18.32
C GLU A 306 1.33 -1.31 17.78
N GLU A 307 2.25 -1.98 18.47
CA GLU A 307 3.61 -2.14 17.99
C GLU A 307 3.65 -3.18 16.86
N VAL A 308 4.36 -2.87 15.78
CA VAL A 308 4.54 -3.74 14.61
C VAL A 308 6.03 -3.96 14.34
N PHE A 309 6.37 -4.97 13.53
CA PHE A 309 7.77 -5.21 13.18
C PHE A 309 8.36 -4.05 12.35
N GLY A 310 7.60 -3.57 11.37
CA GLY A 310 7.98 -2.44 10.51
C GLY A 310 6.75 -1.69 10.01
N ALA A 311 6.97 -0.58 9.32
CA ALA A 311 5.94 0.19 8.65
C ALA A 311 6.20 0.23 7.14
N CYS A 312 5.16 0.30 6.32
CA CYS A 312 5.33 0.41 4.88
C CYS A 312 5.94 1.77 4.50
N GLY A 313 6.99 1.76 3.67
CA GLY A 313 7.64 2.99 3.18
C GLY A 313 6.72 3.95 2.41
N ALA A 314 5.52 3.50 1.99
CA ALA A 314 4.55 4.36 1.30
C ALA A 314 3.95 5.45 2.18
N SER A 315 3.90 5.26 3.51
CA SER A 315 3.52 6.30 4.46
C SER A 315 4.01 5.98 5.87
N VAL A 316 5.14 6.58 6.25
CA VAL A 316 5.75 6.37 7.57
C VAL A 316 6.42 7.63 8.09
N LEU A 317 6.08 8.01 9.32
CA LEU A 317 6.83 9.02 10.08
C LEU A 317 8.02 8.36 10.76
N ILE A 318 9.19 8.99 10.68
CA ILE A 318 10.43 8.53 11.30
C ILE A 318 11.04 9.69 12.08
N LYS A 319 11.36 9.49 13.36
CA LYS A 319 12.12 10.44 14.16
C LYS A 319 13.54 10.54 13.61
N LYS A 320 14.05 11.77 13.47
CA LYS A 320 15.42 11.98 12.99
C LYS A 320 16.46 11.39 13.95
N GLU A 321 16.18 11.43 15.25
CA GLU A 321 17.00 10.80 16.29
C GLU A 321 17.20 9.29 16.03
N MET A 322 16.14 8.57 15.66
CA MET A 322 16.26 7.15 15.30
C MET A 322 17.20 6.96 14.11
N LEU A 323 17.07 7.80 13.06
CA LEU A 323 17.92 7.75 11.88
C LEU A 323 19.39 8.10 12.17
N GLU A 324 19.64 8.98 13.14
CA GLU A 324 20.98 9.34 13.60
C GLU A 324 21.63 8.19 14.38
N ASP A 325 20.85 7.42 15.16
CA ASP A 325 21.33 6.24 15.88
C ASP A 325 21.58 5.03 14.96
N VAL A 326 20.61 4.68 14.10
CA VAL A 326 20.65 3.44 13.33
C VAL A 326 21.23 3.60 11.92
N GLY A 327 21.30 4.84 11.42
CA GLY A 327 21.68 5.18 10.05
C GLY A 327 20.52 5.14 9.05
N LEU A 328 20.73 5.78 7.90
CA LEU A 328 19.75 5.90 6.82
C LEU A 328 19.51 4.57 6.06
N PHE A 329 18.76 4.61 4.95
CA PHE A 329 18.61 3.46 4.05
C PHE A 329 19.94 3.10 3.39
N GLU A 330 20.16 1.81 3.10
CA GLU A 330 21.30 1.38 2.30
C GLU A 330 20.98 1.55 0.80
N ASP A 331 21.73 2.41 0.12
CA ASP A 331 21.49 2.77 -1.28
C ASP A 331 21.50 1.56 -2.22
N LYS A 332 22.22 0.47 -1.87
CA LYS A 332 22.26 -0.77 -2.66
C LYS A 332 20.91 -1.48 -2.75
N PHE A 333 19.96 -1.24 -1.84
CA PHE A 333 18.61 -1.81 -1.95
C PHE A 333 17.93 -1.29 -3.21
N PHE A 334 18.11 -0.02 -3.55
CA PHE A 334 17.42 0.67 -4.65
C PHE A 334 15.91 0.72 -4.44
N MET A 335 15.20 -0.41 -4.36
CA MET A 335 13.77 -0.53 -4.02
C MET A 335 13.45 -1.90 -3.42
N TYR A 336 12.40 -1.98 -2.60
CA TYR A 336 11.99 -3.13 -1.79
C TYR A 336 13.01 -3.57 -0.72
N TYR A 337 12.52 -3.91 0.47
CA TYR A 337 13.28 -4.33 1.67
C TYR A 337 14.13 -3.25 2.33
N GLU A 338 14.28 -2.05 1.76
CA GLU A 338 14.98 -0.95 2.44
C GLU A 338 14.31 -0.52 3.75
N ASP A 339 12.97 -0.52 3.78
CA ASP A 339 12.17 -0.22 4.97
C ASP A 339 12.30 -1.34 6.01
N VAL A 340 12.20 -2.60 5.57
CA VAL A 340 12.41 -3.79 6.42
C VAL A 340 13.80 -3.77 7.06
N ASP A 341 14.86 -3.49 6.30
CA ASP A 341 16.24 -3.36 6.81
C ASP A 341 16.36 -2.25 7.87
N LEU A 342 15.75 -1.08 7.60
CA LEU A 342 15.77 0.05 8.53
C LEU A 342 15.09 -0.31 9.85
N PHE A 343 13.88 -0.86 9.80
CA PHE A 343 13.13 -1.19 11.01
C PHE A 343 13.73 -2.37 11.76
N TRP A 344 14.33 -3.34 11.06
CA TRP A 344 15.12 -4.38 11.71
C TRP A 344 16.23 -3.79 12.57
N ARG A 345 17.06 -2.90 11.99
CA ARG A 345 18.17 -2.25 12.71
C ARG A 345 17.66 -1.39 13.87
N ALA A 346 16.57 -0.66 13.68
CA ALA A 346 15.95 0.15 14.72
C ALA A 346 15.53 -0.72 15.92
N ARG A 347 14.86 -1.85 15.66
CA ARG A 347 14.42 -2.78 16.72
C ARG A 347 15.60 -3.40 17.47
N LEU A 348 16.69 -3.76 16.79
CA LEU A 348 17.92 -4.24 17.45
C LEU A 348 18.55 -3.20 18.39
N ARG A 349 18.25 -1.91 18.20
CA ARG A 349 18.67 -0.81 19.07
C ARG A 349 17.60 -0.42 20.12
N GLY A 350 16.49 -1.15 20.19
CA GLY A 350 15.43 -0.94 21.18
C GLY A 350 14.38 0.10 20.79
N TRP A 351 14.39 0.60 19.55
CA TRP A 351 13.33 1.46 19.04
C TRP A 351 12.05 0.68 18.77
N GLN A 352 10.92 1.31 19.06
CA GLN A 352 9.58 0.80 18.78
C GLN A 352 9.06 1.38 17.47
N ILE A 353 8.42 0.53 16.68
CA ILE A 353 7.74 0.89 15.44
C ILE A 353 6.24 0.70 15.68
N MET A 354 5.47 1.77 15.56
CA MET A 354 4.06 1.77 15.89
C MET A 354 3.20 1.84 14.63
N TYR A 355 2.04 1.22 14.69
CA TYR A 355 0.96 1.40 13.73
C TYR A 355 -0.10 2.33 14.32
N GLU A 356 -0.56 3.33 13.55
CA GLU A 356 -1.59 4.29 13.96
C GLU A 356 -2.79 4.28 12.99
N PRO A 357 -3.93 3.67 13.38
CA PRO A 357 -5.08 3.49 12.50
C PRO A 357 -5.83 4.79 12.18
N ARG A 358 -5.70 5.84 13.00
CA ARG A 358 -6.28 7.17 12.72
C ARG A 358 -5.56 7.86 11.56
N SER A 359 -4.36 7.43 11.22
CA SER A 359 -3.59 7.94 10.10
C SER A 359 -3.93 7.13 8.84
N VAL A 360 -4.85 7.63 8.02
CA VAL A 360 -5.38 6.90 6.86
C VAL A 360 -4.80 7.44 5.55
N VAL A 361 -4.35 6.53 4.68
CA VAL A 361 -3.84 6.84 3.34
C VAL A 361 -4.42 5.87 2.33
N ARG A 362 -4.86 6.41 1.19
CA ARG A 362 -5.25 5.64 0.00
C ARG A 362 -4.06 5.53 -0.93
N HIS A 363 -3.72 4.34 -1.40
CA HIS A 363 -2.50 4.05 -2.16
C HIS A 363 -2.80 3.18 -3.38
N ILE A 364 -2.33 3.59 -4.57
CA ILE A 364 -2.52 2.81 -5.80
C ILE A 364 -1.86 1.43 -5.68
N HIS A 365 -0.74 1.36 -4.95
CA HIS A 365 0.16 0.21 -4.84
C HIS A 365 0.78 -0.14 -6.20
N CYS A 366 2.11 -0.23 -6.25
CA CYS A 366 2.82 -0.62 -7.48
C CYS A 366 2.54 0.31 -8.68
N GLY A 367 2.25 1.60 -8.46
CA GLY A 367 1.92 2.56 -9.52
C GLY A 367 3.05 2.88 -10.51
N SER A 368 4.30 2.50 -10.18
CA SER A 368 5.51 2.65 -11.01
C SER A 368 6.27 1.34 -11.28
N SER A 369 5.87 0.24 -10.63
CA SER A 369 6.50 -1.08 -10.75
C SER A 369 5.42 -2.17 -10.71
N GLN A 370 5.41 -3.07 -11.68
CA GLN A 370 4.42 -4.16 -11.68
C GLN A 370 4.85 -5.26 -10.70
N GLU A 371 3.94 -5.66 -9.79
CA GLU A 371 4.14 -6.82 -8.92
C GLU A 371 4.51 -8.05 -9.75
N TRP A 372 5.40 -8.90 -9.22
CA TRP A 372 5.87 -10.13 -9.88
C TRP A 372 6.60 -9.95 -11.21
N SER A 373 6.82 -8.71 -11.67
CA SER A 373 7.71 -8.46 -12.81
C SER A 373 9.12 -9.01 -12.55
N PRO A 374 9.92 -9.29 -13.59
CA PRO A 374 11.32 -9.69 -13.42
C PRO A 374 12.12 -8.70 -12.56
N LEU A 375 11.82 -7.39 -12.68
CA LEU A 375 12.42 -6.33 -11.87
C LEU A 375 12.02 -6.47 -10.39
N PHE A 376 10.72 -6.60 -10.11
CA PHE A 376 10.21 -6.81 -8.75
C PHE A 376 10.86 -8.04 -8.09
N THR A 377 10.78 -9.18 -8.78
CA THR A 377 11.28 -10.46 -8.29
C THR A 377 12.78 -10.43 -8.04
N TYR A 378 13.55 -9.83 -8.96
CA TYR A 378 15.00 -9.65 -8.80
C TYR A 378 15.32 -8.85 -7.53
N HIS A 379 14.71 -7.69 -7.35
CA HIS A 379 15.01 -6.83 -6.20
C HIS A 379 14.57 -7.45 -4.89
N VAL A 380 13.36 -8.01 -4.80
CA VAL A 380 12.88 -8.68 -3.58
C VAL A 380 13.82 -9.82 -3.16
N LEU A 381 14.18 -10.72 -4.09
CA LEU A 381 15.04 -11.86 -3.76
C LEU A 381 16.47 -11.42 -3.39
N ARG A 382 17.08 -10.55 -4.21
CA ARG A 382 18.42 -10.03 -3.95
C ARG A 382 18.48 -9.28 -2.62
N ASN A 383 17.51 -8.41 -2.37
CA ASN A 383 17.54 -7.50 -1.24
C ASN A 383 17.21 -8.21 0.07
N ARG A 384 16.35 -9.23 0.06
CA ARG A 384 16.18 -10.12 1.22
C ARG A 384 17.51 -10.73 1.64
N LEU A 385 18.28 -11.27 0.69
CA LEU A 385 19.60 -11.84 0.96
C LEU A 385 20.59 -10.77 1.46
N LEU A 386 20.56 -9.56 0.87
CA LEU A 386 21.39 -8.44 1.31
C LEU A 386 21.05 -8.03 2.75
N MET A 387 19.77 -7.94 3.10
CA MET A 387 19.31 -7.63 4.46
C MET A 387 19.82 -8.68 5.46
N ILE A 388 19.70 -9.97 5.15
CA ILE A 388 20.21 -11.06 6.00
C ILE A 388 21.72 -10.91 6.23
N LEU A 389 22.49 -10.64 5.17
CA LEU A 389 23.95 -10.46 5.28
C LEU A 389 24.32 -9.22 6.09
N ARG A 390 23.51 -8.16 6.04
CA ARG A 390 23.74 -6.90 6.76
C ARG A 390 23.30 -6.95 8.22
N GLY A 391 22.18 -7.62 8.52
CA GLY A 391 21.65 -7.78 9.87
C GLY A 391 22.53 -8.68 10.76
N GLY A 392 23.41 -9.47 10.15
CA GLY A 392 24.22 -10.47 10.85
C GLY A 392 23.38 -11.65 11.33
N VAL A 393 24.01 -12.80 11.56
CA VAL A 393 23.36 -14.05 12.03
C VAL A 393 22.89 -13.95 13.50
N ALA A 394 22.72 -12.74 14.03
CA ALA A 394 22.26 -12.51 15.40
C ALA A 394 20.72 -12.59 15.44
N PHE A 395 20.23 -13.83 15.49
CA PHE A 395 18.83 -14.19 15.73
C PHE A 395 18.37 -14.23 17.21
N PRO A 396 19.10 -13.80 18.28
CA PRO A 396 18.52 -13.86 19.61
C PRO A 396 17.69 -12.61 19.90
N GLY A 397 16.37 -12.76 19.95
CA GLY A 397 15.50 -11.81 20.65
C GLY A 397 14.51 -11.00 19.80
N VAL A 398 14.53 -11.13 18.47
CA VAL A 398 13.41 -10.63 17.66
C VAL A 398 12.29 -11.65 17.74
N GLN A 399 11.20 -11.33 18.43
CA GLN A 399 9.96 -12.10 18.32
C GLN A 399 9.50 -12.06 16.88
N ILE A 400 9.78 -13.14 16.16
CA ILE A 400 9.13 -13.47 14.91
C ILE A 400 7.69 -13.79 15.30
N LEU A 401 6.75 -12.92 14.94
CA LEU A 401 5.32 -13.17 15.13
C LEU A 401 4.96 -14.36 14.22
N ALA A 402 4.56 -15.46 14.86
CA ALA A 402 4.07 -16.67 14.20
C ALA A 402 2.66 -16.47 13.62
#